data_AF-A0AA42VJ26-F1
#
_entry.id   AF-A0AA42VJ26-F1
#
_cell.length_a   1.000
_cell.length_b   1.000
_cell.length_c   1.000
_cell.angle_alpha   90.00
_cell.angle_beta   90.00
_cell.angle_gamma   90.00
#
_symmetry.space_group_name_H-M   'P 1'
#
loop_
_entity.id
_entity.type
_entity.pdbx_description
1 polymer ?
#
loop_
_entity_poly.entity_id
_entity_poly.type
_entity_poly.pdbx_seq_one_letter_code
_entity_poly.pdbx_strand_id
1 'polypeptide(L)' 'MGAAEKIEEPPTIGAVIFEGITVTDGEGRPAQLAVIDSRGNVIAAGPEVARAAWSAAVEAYRNHLRGHGHLRAIKHP' A
#
# COMPACT_ATOMS: atom_id res chain seq x y z
N MET A 1 -12.44 -19.70 11.74
CA MET A 1 -11.78 -19.55 13.05
C MET A 1 -10.51 -18.74 12.79
N GLY A 2 -10.28 -17.52 13.28
CA GLY A 2 -11.18 -16.46 13.77
C GLY A 2 -11.11 -15.28 12.79
N ALA A 3 -12.21 -14.59 12.49
CA ALA A 3 -12.72 -13.50 13.32
C ALA A 3 -11.56 -12.65 13.81
N ALA A 4 -11.31 -11.55 13.08
CA ALA A 4 -10.45 -10.43 13.44
C ALA A 4 -10.14 -10.46 14.93
N GLU A 5 -8.99 -11.05 15.26
CA GLU A 5 -8.43 -10.91 16.58
C GLU A 5 -8.31 -9.41 16.81
N LYS A 6 -8.83 -8.97 17.95
CA LYS A 6 -8.93 -7.57 18.32
C LYS A 6 -7.54 -6.96 18.16
N ILE A 7 -7.33 -6.18 17.10
CA ILE A 7 -6.07 -5.48 16.86
C ILE A 7 -5.88 -4.54 18.05
N GLU A 8 -4.91 -4.84 18.91
CA GLU A 8 -4.56 -3.97 20.04
C GLU A 8 -4.05 -2.61 19.52
N GLU A 9 -3.37 -2.62 18.36
CA GLU A 9 -2.96 -1.44 17.59
C GLU A 9 -3.18 -1.67 16.08
N PRO A 10 -3.43 -0.62 15.29
CA PRO A 10 -3.58 -0.76 13.85
C PRO A 10 -2.26 -1.16 13.18
N PRO A 11 -2.30 -1.94 12.08
CA PRO A 11 -1.11 -2.20 11.29
C PRO A 11 -0.55 -0.88 10.72
N THR A 12 0.78 -0.81 10.59
CA THR A 12 1.46 0.34 9.98
C THR A 12 1.92 0.01 8.58
N ILE A 13 1.68 0.92 7.64
CA ILE A 13 2.18 0.84 6.26
C ILE A 13 3.18 1.99 6.05
N GLY A 14 4.44 1.63 5.87
CA GLY A 14 5.53 2.55 5.53
C GLY A 14 5.81 2.55 4.03
N ALA A 15 6.32 3.68 3.53
CA ALA A 15 6.66 3.86 2.13
C ALA A 15 7.92 4.73 2.00
N VAL A 16 9.01 4.17 1.48
CA VAL A 16 10.28 4.88 1.26
C VAL A 16 10.66 4.74 -0.21
N ILE A 17 10.96 5.87 -0.88
CA ILE A 17 11.16 5.94 -2.36
C ILE A 17 12.12 4.87 -2.90
N PHE A 18 13.18 4.54 -2.18
CA PHE A 18 14.20 3.56 -2.63
C PHE A 18 14.07 2.18 -1.97
N GLU A 19 13.25 2.02 -0.92
CA GLU A 19 13.08 0.74 -0.20
C GLU A 19 11.73 0.07 -0.52
N GLY A 20 10.74 0.83 -1.02
CA GLY A 20 9.41 0.36 -1.34
C GLY A 20 8.44 0.46 -0.16
N ILE A 21 7.53 -0.51 -0.06
CA ILE A 21 6.53 -0.60 1.02
C ILE A 21 7.00 -1.54 2.10
N THR A 22 6.86 -1.12 3.35
CA THR A 22 6.97 -1.96 4.54
C THR A 22 5.62 -2.06 5.24
N VAL A 23 5.33 -3.21 5.83
CA VAL A 23 4.10 -3.44 6.59
C VAL A 23 4.44 -4.13 7.90
N THR A 24 3.88 -3.62 8.99
CA THR A 24 3.94 -4.26 10.30
C THR A 24 2.54 -4.47 10.84
N ASP A 25 2.35 -5.53 11.63
CA ASP A 25 1.14 -5.71 12.42
C ASP A 25 1.09 -4.72 13.59
N GLY A 26 0.03 -4.81 14.40
CA GLY A 26 -0.14 -3.98 15.61
C GLY A 26 0.90 -4.23 16.71
N GLU A 27 1.71 -5.27 16.60
CA GLU A 27 2.81 -5.55 17.54
C GLU A 27 4.18 -5.16 16.95
N GLY A 28 4.20 -4.53 15.77
CA GLY A 28 5.42 -4.14 15.07
C GLY A 28 6.14 -5.29 14.36
N ARG A 29 5.53 -6.48 14.28
CA ARG A 29 6.13 -7.64 13.59
C ARG A 29 5.93 -7.49 12.07
N PRO A 30 6.89 -7.97 11.24
CA PRO A 30 6.74 -7.94 9.79
C PRO A 30 5.45 -8.63 9.32
N ALA A 31 4.70 -7.94 8.46
CA ALA A 31 3.45 -8.43 7.90
C ALA A 31 3.44 -8.28 6.37
N GLN A 32 2.40 -8.79 5.72
CA GLN A 32 2.21 -8.70 4.27
C GLN A 32 0.81 -8.19 3.92
N LEU A 33 0.69 -7.54 2.76
CA LEU A 33 -0.61 -7.12 2.23
C LEU A 33 -1.35 -8.29 1.57
N ALA A 34 -2.68 -8.24 1.65
CA ALA A 34 -3.59 -9.18 1.02
C ALA A 34 -4.78 -8.43 0.41
N VAL A 35 -5.29 -8.94 -0.72
CA VAL A 35 -6.57 -8.53 -1.30
C VAL A 35 -7.62 -9.54 -0.87
N ILE A 36 -8.70 -9.05 -0.26
CA ILE A 36 -9.82 -9.85 0.23
C ILE A 36 -11.04 -9.55 -0.63
N ASP A 37 -11.69 -10.58 -1.17
CA ASP A 37 -12.93 -10.43 -1.92
C ASP A 37 -14.13 -10.11 -1.01
N SER A 38 -15.29 -9.83 -1.61
CA SER A 38 -16.52 -9.53 -0.85
C SER A 38 -17.04 -10.69 -0.01
N ARG A 39 -16.52 -11.91 -0.20
CA ARG A 39 -16.88 -13.12 0.55
C ARG A 39 -15.88 -13.42 1.67
N GLY A 40 -14.86 -12.59 1.85
CA GLY A 40 -13.84 -12.76 2.88
C GLY A 40 -12.69 -13.69 2.48
N ASN A 41 -12.57 -14.09 1.21
CA ASN A 41 -11.47 -14.92 0.76
C ASN A 41 -10.26 -14.06 0.38
N VAL A 42 -9.07 -14.52 0.78
CA VAL A 42 -7.81 -13.95 0.27
C VAL A 42 -7.63 -14.39 -1.18
N ILE A 43 -7.68 -13.45 -2.13
CA ILE A 43 -7.53 -13.73 -3.56
C ILE A 43 -6.11 -13.43 -4.08
N ALA A 44 -5.32 -12.66 -3.34
CA ALA A 44 -3.91 -12.41 -3.59
C ALA A 44 -3.24 -11.96 -2.28
N ALA A 45 -1.98 -12.33 -2.04
CA ALA A 45 -1.23 -11.88 -0.87
C ALA A 45 0.27 -12.02 -1.12
N GLY A 46 1.03 -11.01 -0.68
CA GLY A 46 2.49 -11.02 -0.77
C GLY A 46 3.07 -9.86 -1.58
N PRO A 47 4.30 -10.01 -2.10
CA PRO A 47 5.05 -8.93 -2.74
C PRO A 47 4.37 -8.29 -3.94
N GLU A 48 3.56 -9.04 -4.71
CA GLU A 48 2.82 -8.49 -5.85
C GLU A 48 1.73 -7.51 -5.41
N VAL A 49 1.06 -7.79 -4.29
CA VAL A 49 0.07 -6.87 -3.69
C VAL A 49 0.75 -5.61 -3.17
N ALA A 50 1.91 -5.75 -2.52
CA ALA A 50 2.73 -4.61 -2.09
C ALA A 50 3.17 -3.74 -3.27
N ARG A 51 3.58 -4.34 -4.39
CA ARG A 51 3.93 -3.60 -5.61
C ARG A 51 2.73 -2.85 -6.19
N ALA A 52 1.55 -3.48 -6.22
CA ALA A 52 0.33 -2.83 -6.71
C ALA A 52 -0.05 -1.63 -5.85
N ALA A 53 -0.01 -1.78 -4.52
CA ALA A 53 -0.25 -0.69 -3.57
C ALA A 53 0.75 0.46 -3.73
N TRP A 54 2.04 0.13 -3.94
CA TRP A 54 3.08 1.12 -4.21
C TRP A 54 2.80 1.94 -5.47
N SER A 55 2.51 1.26 -6.58
CA SER A 55 2.21 1.93 -7.85
C SER A 55 1.00 2.86 -7.72
N ALA A 56 -0.06 2.43 -7.01
CA ALA A 56 -1.23 3.26 -6.75
C ALA A 56 -0.89 4.50 -5.90
N ALA A 57 -0.13 4.33 -4.83
CA ALA A 57 0.28 5.44 -3.95
C ALA A 57 1.17 6.45 -4.69
N VAL A 58 2.14 5.98 -5.47
CA VAL A 58 3.02 6.84 -6.28
C VAL A 58 2.23 7.62 -7.33
N GLU A 59 1.30 6.98 -8.04
CA GLU A 59 0.46 7.69 -9.02
C GLU A 59 -0.48 8.70 -8.36
N ALA A 60 -1.10 8.36 -7.22
CA ALA A 60 -1.91 9.30 -6.46
C ALA A 60 -1.10 10.54 -6.04
N TYR A 61 0.12 10.33 -5.53
CA TYR A 61 1.01 11.43 -5.14
C TYR A 61 1.46 12.28 -6.34
N ARG A 62 1.85 11.65 -7.46
CA ARG A 62 2.18 12.37 -8.70
C ARG A 62 1.02 13.20 -9.19
N ASN A 63 -0.19 12.66 -9.17
CA ASN A 63 -1.39 13.38 -9.60
C ASN A 63 -1.71 14.56 -8.67
N HIS A 64 -1.56 14.38 -7.36
CA HIS A 64 -1.67 15.48 -6.39
C HIS A 64 -0.68 16.61 -6.71
N LEU A 65 0.60 16.29 -6.92
CA LEU A 65 1.63 17.28 -7.26
C LEU A 65 1.39 17.95 -8.62
N ARG A 66 0.91 17.22 -9.63
CA ARG A 66 0.50 17.77 -10.94
C ARG A 66 -0.64 18.77 -10.78
N GLY A 67 -1.65 18.43 -9.97
CA GLY A 67 -2.80 19.31 -9.68
C GLY A 67 -2.40 20.63 -9.03
N HIS A 68 -1.34 20.63 -8.23
CA HIS A 68 -0.78 21.83 -7.60
C HIS A 68 0.26 22.57 -8.46
N GLY A 69 0.54 22.08 -9.68
CA GLY A 69 1.55 22.67 -10.57
C GLY A 69 3.01 22.43 -10.14
N HIS A 70 3.25 21.57 -9.14
CA HIS A 70 4.60 21.20 -8.68
C HIS A 70 5.28 20.17 -9.59
N LEU A 71 4.51 19.43 -10.39
CA LEU A 71 5.02 18.55 -11.43
C LEU A 71 4.49 18.97 -12.80
N ARG A 72 5.38 19.06 -13.78
CA ARG A 72 5.02 19.20 -15.19
C ARG A 72 5.34 17.90 -15.91
N ALA A 73 4.37 17.36 -16.63
CA ALA A 73 4.63 16.27 -17.56
C ALA A 73 5.15 16.87 -18.86
N ILE A 74 6.35 16.49 -19.28
CA ILE A 74 6.83 16.79 -20.64
C ILE A 74 6.05 15.86 -21.57
N LYS A 75 5.17 16.43 -22.40
CA LYS A 75 4.44 15.67 -23.41
C LYS A 75 5.17 15.82 -24.74
N HIS A 76 6.04 14.84 -25.00
CA HIS A 76 6.98 14.75 -26.15
C HIS A 76 8.07 15.85 -26.16
N PRO A 77 9.33 15.49 -26.47
CA PRO A 77 10.37 16.48 -26.73
C PRO A 77 10.06 17.33 -27.97
#